data_AF-A0A4U9DA39-F1
#
_entry.id   AF-A0A4U9DA39-F1
#
_cell.length_a   1.000
_cell.length_b   1.000
_cell.length_c   1.000
_cell.angle_alpha   90.00
_cell.angle_beta   90.00
_cell.angle_gamma   90.00
#
_symmetry.space_group_name_H-M   'P 1'
#
loop_
_entity.id
_entity.type
_entity.pdbx_description
1 polymer ?
#
loop_
_entity_poly.entity_id
_entity_poly.type
_entity_poly.pdbx_seq_one_letter_code
_entity_poly.pdbx_strand_id
1 'polypeptide(L)'
;MREMELEDRGIVSHLDWRIDEPALSESQRVTLFRVCQEGLNNIVKHASASAVTLQGWQQDGRLMLVLEDDGSGLPPGTGQHGFGLIGMRERVTALGGT
;
A
#
# COMPACT_ATOMS: atom_id res chain seq x y z
N MET A 1 13.75 4.08 5.98
CA MET A 1 13.96 5.27 5.12
C MET A 1 12.64 5.93 4.66
N ARG A 2 11.48 5.24 4.58
CA ARG A 2 10.19 5.87 4.19
C ARG A 2 9.23 6.18 5.35
N GLU A 3 9.29 5.48 6.48
CA GLU A 3 8.56 5.89 7.70
C GLU A 3 8.97 7.30 8.16
N MET A 4 10.25 7.65 8.01
CA MET A 4 10.76 8.99 8.30
C MET A 4 10.08 10.07 7.43
N GLU A 5 9.68 9.76 6.20
CA GLU A 5 9.05 10.77 5.31
C GLU A 5 7.60 11.11 5.70
N LEU A 6 6.91 10.21 6.40
CA LEU A 6 5.54 10.47 6.89
C LEU A 6 5.58 11.39 8.11
N GLU A 7 6.42 11.05 9.08
CA GLU A 7 6.62 11.85 10.30
C GLU A 7 7.16 13.24 9.98
N ASP A 8 8.15 13.34 9.07
CA ASP A 8 8.71 14.62 8.62
C ASP A 8 7.67 15.52 7.92
N ARG A 9 6.59 14.95 7.39
CA ARG A 9 5.47 15.68 6.79
C ARG A 9 4.28 15.87 7.72
N GLY A 10 4.37 15.42 8.97
CA GLY A 10 3.29 15.51 9.95
C GLY A 10 2.11 14.60 9.64
N ILE A 11 2.30 13.54 8.86
CA ILE A 11 1.26 12.57 8.53
C ILE A 11 1.18 11.55 9.66
N VAL A 12 0.01 11.43 10.29
CA VAL A 12 -0.26 10.42 11.32
C VAL A 12 -0.41 9.06 10.66
N SER A 13 0.28 8.04 11.20
CA SER A 13 0.18 6.67 10.69
C SER A 13 -0.56 5.76 11.67
N HIS A 14 -1.54 5.03 11.15
CA HIS A 14 -2.26 3.97 11.85
C HIS A 14 -1.89 2.62 11.24
N LEU A 15 -1.44 1.69 12.06
CA LEU A 15 -1.03 0.35 11.62
C LEU A 15 -1.87 -0.72 12.33
N ASP A 16 -2.56 -1.53 11.54
CA ASP A 16 -3.21 -2.76 11.98
C ASP A 16 -2.63 -3.95 11.21
N TRP A 17 -1.61 -4.59 11.78
CA TRP A 17 -0.86 -5.65 11.11
C TRP A 17 -1.07 -6.98 11.81
N ARG A 18 -1.78 -7.89 11.15
CA ARG A 18 -2.18 -9.21 11.66
C ARG A 18 -1.76 -10.34 10.71
N ILE A 19 -0.66 -10.13 10.01
CA ILE A 19 -0.09 -11.09 9.07
C ILE A 19 0.95 -11.94 9.79
N ASP A 20 0.84 -13.26 9.68
CA ASP A 20 1.92 -14.17 10.04
C ASP A 20 2.99 -14.18 8.92
N GLU A 21 3.95 -13.25 9.00
CA GLU A 21 5.00 -13.07 7.98
C GLU A 21 5.88 -14.31 7.72
N PRO A 22 6.25 -15.10 8.76
CA PRO A 22 6.90 -16.39 8.55
C PRO A 22 6.11 -17.35 7.66
N ALA A 23 4.77 -17.31 7.69
CA ALA A 23 3.92 -18.17 6.87
C ALA A 23 3.81 -17.71 5.40
N LEU A 24 4.32 -16.52 5.06
CA LEU A 24 4.33 -16.03 3.70
C LEU A 24 5.51 -16.59 2.90
N SER A 25 5.23 -16.91 1.62
CA SER A 25 6.28 -17.14 0.64
C SER A 25 7.14 -15.89 0.42
N GLU A 26 8.35 -16.07 -0.09
CA GLU A 26 9.23 -14.95 -0.42
C GLU A 26 8.60 -13.99 -1.44
N SER A 27 7.92 -14.52 -2.47
CA SER A 27 7.25 -13.71 -3.49
C SER A 27 6.10 -12.88 -2.90
N GLN A 28 5.34 -13.44 -1.95
CA GLN A 28 4.30 -12.69 -1.22
C GLN A 28 4.92 -11.57 -0.37
N ARG A 29 5.99 -11.83 0.39
CA ARG A 29 6.67 -10.81 1.20
C ARG A 29 7.22 -9.67 0.35
N VAL A 30 7.89 -9.99 -0.75
CA VAL A 30 8.44 -8.99 -1.67
C VAL A 30 7.32 -8.17 -2.31
N THR A 31 6.24 -8.82 -2.75
CA THR A 31 5.09 -8.12 -3.36
C THR A 31 4.41 -7.20 -2.36
N LEU A 32 4.15 -7.68 -1.15
CA LEU A 32 3.59 -6.91 -0.04
C LEU A 32 4.44 -5.66 0.25
N PHE A 33 5.75 -5.83 0.41
CA PHE A 33 6.67 -4.74 0.63
C PHE A 33 6.62 -3.70 -0.50
N ARG A 34 6.62 -4.14 -1.76
CA ARG A 34 6.60 -3.25 -2.93
C ARG A 34 5.28 -2.49 -3.06
N VAL A 35 4.15 -3.14 -2.79
CA VAL A 35 2.83 -2.50 -2.82
C VAL A 35 2.72 -1.45 -1.71
N CYS A 36 3.12 -1.79 -0.47
CA CYS A 36 3.18 -0.80 0.62
C CYS A 36 4.11 0.37 0.27
N GLN A 37 5.29 0.08 -0.28
CA GLN A 37 6.26 1.09 -0.70
C GLN A 37 5.64 2.12 -1.66
N GLU A 38 5.02 1.61 -2.72
CA GLU A 38 4.52 2.44 -3.81
C GLU A 38 3.27 3.20 -3.38
N GLY A 39 2.37 2.55 -2.64
CA GLY A 39 1.19 3.17 -2.05
C GLY A 39 1.55 4.33 -1.13
N LEU A 40 2.46 4.12 -0.16
CA LEU A 40 2.90 5.18 0.74
C LEU A 40 3.59 6.34 -0.01
N ASN A 41 4.40 6.01 -1.02
CA ASN A 41 5.03 7.02 -1.86
C ASN A 41 4.00 7.84 -2.65
N ASN A 42 2.92 7.22 -3.13
CA ASN A 42 1.85 7.93 -3.81
C ASN A 42 1.13 8.88 -2.86
N ILE A 43 0.86 8.46 -1.62
CA ILE A 43 0.23 9.31 -0.60
C ILE A 43 1.11 10.53 -0.30
N VAL A 44 2.38 10.30 0.03
CA VAL A 44 3.36 11.36 0.35
C VAL A 44 3.49 12.38 -0.78
N LYS A 45 3.41 11.94 -2.04
CA LYS A 45 3.63 12.80 -3.21
C LYS A 45 2.36 13.49 -3.72
N HIS A 46 1.20 12.87 -3.58
CA HIS A 46 0.02 13.25 -4.34
C HIS A 46 -1.22 13.51 -3.49
N ALA A 47 -1.35 12.91 -2.32
CA ALA A 47 -2.62 12.94 -1.59
C ALA A 47 -2.86 14.26 -0.83
N SER A 48 -1.81 14.94 -0.36
CA SER A 48 -1.94 16.00 0.65
C SER A 48 -2.73 15.54 1.88
N ALA A 49 -2.54 14.27 2.27
CA ALA A 49 -3.17 13.62 3.40
C ALA A 49 -2.59 14.10 4.74
N SER A 50 -3.39 14.02 5.79
CA SER A 50 -2.99 14.24 7.19
C SER A 50 -2.87 12.94 7.99
N ALA A 51 -3.53 11.88 7.52
CA ALA A 51 -3.47 10.56 8.12
C ALA A 51 -3.43 9.46 7.05
N VAL A 52 -2.78 8.35 7.40
CA VAL A 52 -2.76 7.12 6.61
C VAL A 52 -3.03 5.93 7.50
N THR A 53 -3.82 4.97 7.00
CA THR A 53 -4.09 3.70 7.64
C THR A 53 -3.57 2.56 6.77
N LEU A 54 -2.69 1.72 7.34
CA LEU A 54 -2.20 0.49 6.74
C LEU A 54 -2.76 -0.70 7.52
N GLN A 55 -3.52 -1.54 6.84
CA GLN A 55 -4.11 -2.75 7.40
C GLN A 55 -3.66 -3.97 6.61
N GLY A 56 -3.19 -5.01 7.30
CA GLY A 56 -2.78 -6.26 6.70
C GLY A 56 -3.31 -7.42 7.52
N TRP A 57 -3.97 -8.39 6.87
CA TRP A 57 -4.46 -9.59 7.55
C TRP A 57 -4.55 -10.78 6.60
N GLN A 58 -4.67 -11.98 7.15
CA GLN A 58 -4.94 -13.19 6.38
C GLN A 58 -6.40 -13.61 6.63
N GLN A 59 -7.15 -13.87 5.55
CA GLN A 59 -8.55 -14.30 5.63
C GLN A 59 -8.87 -15.27 4.49
N ASP A 60 -9.52 -16.39 4.80
CA ASP A 60 -9.95 -17.39 3.81
C ASP A 60 -8.82 -17.85 2.86
N GLY A 61 -7.62 -18.03 3.40
CA GLY A 61 -6.42 -18.42 2.63
C GLY A 61 -5.84 -17.32 1.74
N ARG A 62 -6.33 -16.07 1.86
CA ARG A 62 -5.86 -14.92 1.10
C ARG A 62 -5.13 -13.94 2.01
N LEU A 63 -4.13 -13.29 1.43
CA LEU A 63 -3.45 -12.14 2.03
C LEU A 63 -4.22 -10.88 1.63
N MET A 64 -4.70 -10.14 2.61
CA MET A 64 -5.41 -8.88 2.42
C MET A 64 -4.51 -7.73 2.83
N LEU A 65 -4.49 -6.68 2.01
CA LEU A 65 -3.79 -5.44 2.27
C LEU A 65 -4.72 -4.27 1.93
N VAL A 66 -4.87 -3.35 2.86
CA VAL A 66 -5.57 -2.08 2.65
C VAL A 66 -4.64 -0.95 3.02
N LEU A 67 -4.50 0.00 2.11
CA LEU A 67 -3.82 1.27 2.36
C LEU A 67 -4.81 2.38 2.02
N GLU A 68 -5.14 3.20 3.03
CA GLU A 68 -6.13 4.26 2.95
C GLU A 68 -5.53 5.57 3.47
N ASP A 69 -5.84 6.67 2.80
CA ASP A 69 -5.47 8.03 3.22
C ASP A 69 -6.70 8.94 3.23
N ASP A 70 -6.62 10.03 3.99
CA ASP A 70 -7.67 11.05 4.10
C ASP A 70 -7.47 12.24 3.14
N GLY A 71 -6.66 12.05 2.10
CA GLY A 71 -6.25 13.11 1.19
C GLY A 71 -7.25 13.44 0.09
N SER A 72 -6.76 14.19 -0.90
CA SER A 72 -7.53 14.77 -2.01
C SER A 72 -7.99 13.75 -3.07
N GLY A 73 -7.62 12.48 -2.93
CA GLY A 73 -7.97 11.42 -3.88
C GLY A 73 -7.30 11.56 -5.25
N LEU A 74 -7.74 10.75 -6.21
CA LEU A 74 -7.19 10.76 -7.57
C LEU A 74 -7.92 11.81 -8.45
N PRO A 75 -7.19 12.64 -9.23
CA PRO A 75 -7.81 13.56 -10.16
C PRO A 75 -8.71 12.84 -11.18
N PRO A 76 -9.83 13.43 -11.60
CA PRO A 76 -10.71 12.84 -12.61
C PRO A 76 -9.95 12.48 -13.89
N GLY A 77 -10.16 11.27 -14.40
CA GLY A 77 -9.52 10.82 -15.65
C GLY A 77 -8.10 10.29 -15.52
N THR A 78 -7.50 10.29 -14.31
CA THR A 78 -6.22 9.61 -14.04
C THR A 78 -6.38 8.12 -13.68
N GLY A 79 -7.63 7.67 -13.58
CA GLY A 79 -8.02 6.31 -13.23
C GLY A 79 -7.25 5.28 -14.07
N GLN A 80 -6.37 4.54 -13.39
CA GLN A 80 -5.61 3.38 -13.89
C GLN A 80 -4.38 3.65 -14.78
N HIS A 81 -3.91 4.89 -14.92
CA HIS A 81 -2.80 5.19 -15.86
C HIS A 81 -1.48 5.60 -15.20
N GLY A 82 -1.41 5.66 -13.87
CA GLY A 82 -0.14 5.85 -13.17
C GLY A 82 0.71 4.59 -13.22
N PHE A 83 1.97 4.71 -13.65
CA PHE A 83 2.93 3.59 -13.71
C PHE A 83 3.05 2.83 -12.36
N GLY A 84 2.91 3.54 -11.23
CA GLY A 84 2.90 2.94 -9.89
C GLY A 84 1.70 1.99 -9.67
N LEU A 85 0.48 2.43 -10.00
CA LEU A 85 -0.73 1.62 -9.86
C LEU A 85 -0.72 0.42 -10.81
N ILE A 86 -0.25 0.61 -12.05
CA ILE A 86 -0.11 -0.48 -13.03
C ILE A 86 0.88 -1.52 -12.51
N GLY A 87 2.06 -1.09 -12.08
CA GLY A 87 3.08 -2.00 -11.55
C GLY A 87 2.67 -2.71 -10.27
N MET A 88 1.85 -2.09 -9.41
CA MET A 88 1.24 -2.78 -8.26
C MET A 88 0.27 -3.87 -8.71
N ARG A 89 -0.62 -3.55 -9.66
CA ARG A 89 -1.60 -4.51 -10.20
C ARG A 89 -0.90 -5.70 -10.85
N GLU A 90 0.09 -5.47 -11.71
CA GLU A 90 0.83 -6.54 -12.39
C GLU A 90 1.48 -7.51 -11.40
N ARG A 91 2.07 -7.01 -10.31
CA ARG A 91 2.69 -7.86 -9.27
C ARG A 91 1.65 -8.68 -8.51
N VAL A 92 0.53 -8.05 -8.13
CA VAL A 92 -0.56 -8.74 -7.42
C VAL A 92 -1.19 -9.82 -8.31
N THR A 93 -1.45 -9.50 -9.58
CA THR A 93 -1.96 -10.44 -10.57
C THR A 93 -0.99 -11.59 -10.84
N ALA A 94 0.33 -11.33 -10.87
CA ALA A 94 1.34 -12.38 -11.02
C ALA A 94 1.34 -13.42 -9.88
N LEU A 95 0.78 -13.07 -8.71
CA LEU A 95 0.58 -13.99 -7.58
C LEU A 95 -0.84 -14.58 -7.53
N GLY A 96 -1.69 -14.32 -8.53
CA GLY A 96 -3.08 -14.76 -8.55
C GLY A 96 -4.03 -13.92 -7.66
N GLY A 97 -3.60 -12.74 -7.24
CA GLY A 97 -4.42 -11.79 -6.48
C GLY A 97 -5.18 -10.79 -7.36
N THR A 98 -5.86 -9.85 -6.70
CA THR A 98 -6.63 -8.75 -7.32
C THR A 98 -6.27 -7.41 -6.72
#